data_AF-A0AAW9EF63-F1
#
_entry.id   AF-A0AAW9EF63-F1
#
_cell.length_a   1.000
_cell.length_b   1.000
_cell.length_c   1.000
_cell.angle_alpha   90.00
_cell.angle_beta   90.00
_cell.angle_gamma   90.00
#
_symmetry.space_group_name_H-M   'P 1'
#
loop_
_entity.id
_entity.type
_entity.pdbx_description
1 polymer ?
#
loop_
_entity_poly.entity_id
_entity_poly.type
_entity_poly.pdbx_seq_one_letter_code
_entity_poly.pdbx_strand_id
1 'polypeptide(L)'
;QVQLVGKATAGSTIIITDVGGVQLGTVKADANGNWEFTPTSSLSDGAHTLRITGTDPSNNPLTPIDFDLVVDTVAPVAPAITDV
;
A
#
# COMPACT_ATOMS: atom_id res chain seq x y z
N GLN A 1 8.37 -4.86 6.14
CA GLN A 1 6.98 -4.35 6.28
C GLN A 1 6.85 -3.13 5.39
N VAL A 2 5.83 -3.08 4.54
CA VAL A 2 5.59 -1.95 3.62
C VAL A 2 4.74 -0.91 4.35
N GLN A 3 5.09 0.35 4.23
CA GLN A 3 4.33 1.49 4.76
C GLN A 3 4.01 2.43 3.60
N LEU A 4 2.73 2.79 3.47
CA LEU A 4 2.24 3.73 2.46
C LEU A 4 1.87 5.03 3.14
N VAL A 5 2.39 6.14 2.63
CA VAL A 5 2.07 7.48 3.09
C VAL A 5 1.61 8.33 1.92
N GLY A 6 0.68 9.23 2.16
CA GLY A 6 0.20 10.12 1.12
C GLY A 6 -0.56 11.33 1.63
N LYS A 7 -1.05 12.10 0.66
CA LYS A 7 -1.92 13.25 0.90
C LYS A 7 -3.27 13.09 0.23
N ALA A 8 -4.28 13.62 0.88
CA ALA A 8 -5.64 13.75 0.36
C ALA A 8 -6.30 14.98 1.00
N THR A 9 -7.50 15.32 0.56
CA THR A 9 -8.29 16.34 1.25
C THR A 9 -8.50 15.95 2.71
N ALA A 10 -8.42 16.91 3.63
CA ALA A 10 -8.59 16.65 5.05
C ALA A 10 -9.91 15.94 5.33
N GLY A 11 -9.86 14.85 6.10
CA GLY A 11 -11.03 14.04 6.43
C GLY A 11 -11.53 13.11 5.32
N SER A 12 -10.86 13.04 4.16
CA SER A 12 -11.19 12.07 3.10
C SER A 12 -11.02 10.63 3.59
N THR A 13 -11.88 9.74 3.08
CA THR A 13 -11.73 8.29 3.23
C THR A 13 -10.90 7.77 2.06
N ILE A 14 -9.80 7.08 2.35
CA ILE A 14 -8.86 6.51 1.40
C ILE A 14 -8.99 5.00 1.42
N ILE A 15 -9.12 4.39 0.25
CA ILE A 15 -9.25 2.95 0.06
C ILE A 15 -8.06 2.49 -0.77
N ILE A 16 -7.33 1.50 -0.25
CA ILE A 16 -6.16 0.90 -0.90
C ILE A 16 -6.53 -0.50 -1.35
N THR A 17 -6.36 -0.76 -2.65
CA THR A 17 -6.62 -2.05 -3.29
C THR A 17 -5.39 -2.53 -4.04
N ASP A 18 -5.10 -3.83 -4.02
CA ASP A 18 -4.07 -4.45 -4.84
C ASP A 18 -4.61 -4.85 -6.23
N VAL A 19 -3.70 -5.18 -7.13
CA VAL A 19 -4.00 -5.77 -8.43
C VAL A 19 -4.91 -7.00 -8.23
N GLY A 20 -5.96 -7.10 -9.05
CA GLY A 20 -7.01 -8.11 -8.87
C GLY A 20 -8.19 -7.69 -7.99
N GLY A 21 -8.20 -6.45 -7.48
CA GLY A 21 -9.34 -5.87 -6.78
C GLY A 21 -9.45 -6.26 -5.30
N VAL A 22 -8.38 -6.81 -4.73
CA VAL A 22 -8.31 -7.16 -3.31
C VAL A 22 -8.14 -5.89 -2.49
N GLN A 23 -9.13 -5.55 -1.67
CA GLN A 23 -9.00 -4.43 -0.75
C GLN A 23 -8.02 -4.77 0.37
N LEU A 24 -6.92 -4.03 0.43
CA LEU A 24 -5.92 -4.15 1.48
C LEU A 24 -6.37 -3.43 2.76
N GLY A 25 -7.06 -2.30 2.60
CA GLY A 25 -7.59 -1.56 3.74
C GLY A 25 -8.16 -0.20 3.41
N THR A 26 -8.56 0.49 4.47
CA THR A 26 -9.16 1.83 4.41
C THR A 26 -8.57 2.69 5.52
N VAL A 27 -8.21 3.93 5.21
CA VAL A 27 -7.68 4.91 6.17
C VAL A 27 -8.36 6.26 5.96
N LYS A 28 -8.47 7.05 7.01
CA LYS A 28 -8.98 8.43 6.92
C LYS A 28 -7.80 9.40 6.92
N ALA A 29 -7.84 10.39 6.02
CA ALA A 29 -6.90 11.49 6.04
C ALA A 29 -7.13 12.39 7.26
N ASP A 30 -6.05 12.78 7.92
CA ASP A 30 -6.08 13.65 9.10
C ASP A 30 -6.53 15.09 8.75
N ALA A 31 -6.55 15.97 9.76
CA ALA A 31 -6.94 17.37 9.59
C ALA A 31 -5.98 18.17 8.67
N ASN A 32 -4.77 17.68 8.46
CA ASN A 32 -3.77 18.25 7.55
C ASN A 32 -3.76 17.55 6.17
N GLY A 33 -4.64 16.57 5.96
CA GLY A 33 -4.72 15.78 4.75
C GLY A 33 -3.70 14.64 4.65
N ASN A 34 -2.94 14.36 5.70
CA ASN A 34 -1.98 13.24 5.70
C ASN A 34 -2.70 11.94 6.04
N TRP A 35 -2.28 10.85 5.40
CA TRP A 35 -2.71 9.51 5.75
C TRP A 35 -1.54 8.54 5.69
N GLU A 36 -1.63 7.50 6.50
CA GLU A 36 -0.65 6.43 6.57
C GLU A 36 -1.38 5.09 6.62
N PHE A 37 -0.94 4.14 5.82
CA PHE A 37 -1.48 2.80 5.78
C PHE A 37 -0.36 1.77 5.84
N THR A 38 -0.49 0.84 6.79
CA THR A 38 0.34 -0.35 6.88
C THR A 38 -0.55 -1.57 6.65
N PRO A 39 -0.32 -2.35 5.58
CA PRO A 39 -1.06 -3.59 5.34
C PRO A 39 -0.94 -4.53 6.55
N THR A 40 -2.08 -5.05 7.02
CA THR A 40 -2.12 -6.06 8.09
C THR A 40 -1.82 -7.46 7.58
N SER A 41 -2.20 -7.74 6.34
CA SER A 41 -1.77 -8.93 5.60
C SER A 41 -0.46 -8.65 4.87
N SER A 42 0.50 -9.57 4.99
CA SER A 42 1.70 -9.57 4.17
C SER A 42 1.32 -9.69 2.69
N LEU A 43 1.83 -8.77 1.87
CA LEU A 43 1.82 -8.93 0.42
C LEU A 43 2.74 -10.10 0.04
N SER A 44 2.35 -10.87 -0.97
CA SER A 44 3.19 -11.93 -1.53
C SER A 44 4.43 -11.35 -2.20
N ASP A 45 5.45 -12.17 -2.41
CA ASP A 45 6.57 -11.76 -3.25
C ASP A 45 6.14 -11.67 -4.72
N GLY A 46 6.67 -10.67 -5.42
CA GLY A 46 6.33 -10.37 -6.81
C GLY A 46 5.95 -8.92 -7.05
N ALA A 47 5.47 -8.65 -8.27
CA ALA A 47 5.01 -7.32 -8.67
C ALA A 47 3.56 -7.10 -8.23
N HIS A 48 3.32 -5.95 -7.61
CA HIS A 48 2.03 -5.47 -7.13
C HIS A 48 1.76 -4.08 -7.69
N THR A 49 0.52 -3.82 -8.09
CA THR A 49 0.06 -2.48 -8.47
C THR A 49 -1.03 -2.07 -7.49
N LEU A 50 -0.67 -1.20 -6.55
CA LEU A 50 -1.57 -0.70 -5.53
C LEU A 50 -2.34 0.49 -6.07
N ARG A 51 -3.65 0.36 -6.12
CA ARG A 51 -4.57 1.43 -6.49
C ARG A 51 -5.13 2.10 -5.24
N ILE A 52 -4.90 3.40 -5.14
CA ILE A 52 -5.35 4.27 -4.07
C ILE A 52 -6.51 5.09 -4.61
N THR A 53 -7.66 4.95 -3.99
CA THR A 53 -8.86 5.72 -4.29
C THR A 53 -9.33 6.42 -3.03
N GLY A 54 -10.26 7.37 -3.17
CA GLY A 54 -10.89 7.93 -1.99
C GLY A 54 -12.07 8.81 -2.31
N THR A 55 -12.75 9.23 -1.24
CA THR A 55 -13.90 10.12 -1.28
C THR A 55 -13.69 11.22 -0.25
N ASP A 56 -13.94 12.46 -0.64
CA ASP A 56 -13.88 13.61 0.26
C ASP A 56 -15.07 13.65 1.26
N PRO A 57 -15.02 14.52 2.29
CA PRO A 57 -16.14 14.66 3.23
C PRO A 57 -17.45 15.18 2.61
N SER A 58 -17.37 15.77 1.41
CA SER A 58 -18.53 16.24 0.62
C SER A 58 -19.04 15.16 -0.34
N ASN A 59 -18.53 13.93 -0.22
CA ASN A 59 -18.89 12.77 -1.02
C ASN A 59 -18.43 12.84 -2.49
N ASN A 60 -17.45 13.66 -2.83
CA ASN A 60 -16.82 13.70 -4.15
C ASN A 60 -15.66 12.69 -4.23
N PRO A 61 -15.56 11.91 -5.31
CA PRO A 61 -14.42 11.00 -5.50
C PRO A 61 -13.13 11.79 -5.75
N LEU A 62 -12.04 11.32 -5.14
CA LEU A 62 -10.68 11.79 -5.41
C LEU A 62 -10.13 11.13 -6.68
N THR A 63 -9.16 11.79 -7.31
CA THR A 63 -8.41 11.21 -8.42
C THR A 63 -7.67 9.95 -7.97
N PRO A 64 -7.90 8.78 -8.60
CA PRO A 64 -7.17 7.57 -8.28
C PRO A 64 -5.67 7.72 -8.58
N ILE A 65 -4.84 7.08 -7.77
CA ILE A 65 -3.39 6.99 -7.96
C ILE A 65 -3.01 5.52 -7.93
N ASP A 66 -2.24 5.08 -8.93
CA ASP A 66 -1.67 3.73 -8.95
C ASP A 66 -0.19 3.79 -8.54
N PHE A 67 0.25 2.82 -7.75
CA PHE A 67 1.61 2.70 -7.22
C PHE A 67 2.14 1.29 -7.44
N ASP A 68 3.16 1.17 -8.29
CA ASP A 68 3.81 -0.10 -8.56
C ASP A 68 4.89 -0.40 -7.51
N LEU A 69 4.86 -1.62 -6.98
CA LEU A 69 5.77 -2.12 -5.96
C LEU A 69 6.22 -3.53 -6.32
N VAL A 70 7.49 -3.85 -6.08
CA VAL A 70 7.98 -5.23 -6.09
C VAL A 70 8.30 -5.64 -4.66
N VAL A 71 7.67 -6.70 -4.19
CA VAL A 71 7.91 -7.30 -2.88
C VAL A 71 8.88 -8.47 -3.07
N ASP A 72 9.97 -8.46 -2.31
CA ASP A 72 10.95 -9.55 -2.27
C ASP A 72 11.33 -9.80 -0.81
N THR A 73 10.78 -10.88 -0.24
CA THR A 73 11.03 -11.29 1.15
C THR A 73 11.90 -12.55 1.22
N VAL A 74 12.28 -13.13 0.07
CA VAL A 74 13.18 -14.28 0.02
C VAL A 74 14.61 -13.85 0.33
N ALA A 75 15.11 -14.27 1.49
CA ALA A 75 16.52 -14.10 1.82
C ALA A 75 17.40 -14.94 0.87
N PRO A 76 18.56 -14.44 0.42
CA PRO A 76 19.49 -15.23 -0.36
C PRO A 76 20.01 -16.43 0.45
N VAL A 77 20.20 -17.57 -0.20
CA VAL A 77 20.80 -18.76 0.43
C VAL A 77 22.25 -18.46 0.77
N ALA A 78 22.64 -18.70 2.03
CA ALA A 78 24.02 -18.56 2.47
C ALA A 78 24.93 -19.55 1.72
N PRO A 79 26.10 -19.12 1.23
CA PRO A 79 27.05 -20.03 0.61
C PRO A 79 27.58 -21.05 1.64
N ALA A 80 27.55 -22.33 1.28
CA ALA A 80 28.20 -23.39 2.06
C ALA A 80 29.62 -23.60 1.52
N ILE A 81 30.64 -23.49 2.38
CA ILE A 81 31.97 -24.03 2.09
C ILE A 81 31.98 -25.47 2.59
N THR A 82 31.93 -26.42 1.66
CA THR A 82 32.10 -27.85 1.92
C THR A 82 33.44 -28.32 1.38
N ASP A 83 34.54 -27.88 1.99
CA ASP A 83 35.80 -28.65 2.11
C ASP A 83 36.88 -27.86 2.88
N VAL A 84 37.58 -28.53 3.81
CA VAL A 84 39.01 -28.94 3.76
C VAL A 84 39.21 -30.05 4.79
#